data_AF-A0A957VWL5-F1
#
_entry.id   AF-A0A957VWL5-F1
#
_cell.length_a   1.000
_cell.length_b   1.000
_cell.length_c   1.000
_cell.angle_alpha   90.00
_cell.angle_beta   90.00
_cell.angle_gamma   90.00
#
_symmetry.space_group_name_H-M   'P 1'
#
loop_
_entity.id
_entity.type
_entity.pdbx_description
1 polymer ?
#
loop_
_entity_poly.entity_id
_entity_poly.type
_entity_poly.pdbx_seq_one_letter_code
_entity_poly.pdbx_strand_id
1 'polypeptide(L)'
;MAADLFRLFDAAEARQTLLRRAPVGDVSITPSLAKGLERVFGEVVALEEAVRRILTDVRGRGDAAVLDWTEKIDGVRLQALAVDPADIETAYTQIPGDLRDAL
;
A
#
# COMPACT_ATOMS: atom_id res chain seq x y z
N MET A 1 -23.16 -32.36 -7.49
CA MET A 1 -21.95 -31.80 -6.85
C MET A 1 -21.46 -30.59 -7.65
N ALA A 2 -22.25 -29.51 -7.72
CA ALA A 2 -21.90 -28.28 -8.47
C ALA A 2 -22.62 -27.02 -7.93
N ALA A 3 -23.17 -27.07 -6.71
CA ALA A 3 -24.02 -26.01 -6.18
C ALA A 3 -23.25 -24.90 -5.41
N ASP A 4 -21.93 -25.02 -5.29
CA ASP A 4 -21.13 -24.19 -4.36
C ASP A 4 -20.11 -23.28 -5.04
N LEU A 5 -20.12 -23.17 -6.39
CA LEU A 5 -19.11 -22.37 -7.08
C LEU A 5 -19.32 -20.85 -6.96
N PHE A 6 -20.55 -20.40 -6.72
CA PHE A 6 -20.87 -18.98 -6.65
C PHE A 6 -21.78 -18.68 -5.45
N ARG A 7 -21.29 -17.84 -4.53
CA ARG A 7 -22.08 -17.34 -3.41
C ARG A 7 -23.15 -16.39 -3.94
N LEU A 8 -24.42 -16.78 -3.82
CA LEU A 8 -25.57 -15.95 -4.17
C LEU A 8 -25.93 -15.06 -2.97
N PHE A 9 -25.91 -13.74 -3.18
CA PHE A 9 -26.25 -12.74 -2.17
C PHE A 9 -27.68 -12.25 -2.41
N ASP A 10 -28.47 -12.11 -1.36
CA ASP A 10 -29.76 -11.42 -1.47
C ASP A 10 -29.57 -9.90 -1.64
N ALA A 11 -30.65 -9.21 -2.00
CA ALA A 11 -30.60 -7.78 -2.29
C ALA A 11 -30.18 -6.93 -1.07
N ALA A 12 -30.45 -7.37 0.16
CA ALA A 12 -30.06 -6.66 1.37
C ALA A 12 -28.58 -6.89 1.68
N GLU A 13 -28.11 -8.14 1.64
CA GLU A 13 -26.71 -8.52 1.85
C GLU A 13 -25.80 -7.88 0.78
N ALA A 14 -26.22 -7.91 -0.49
CA ALA A 14 -25.49 -7.27 -1.58
C ALA A 14 -25.37 -5.75 -1.39
N ARG A 15 -26.44 -5.05 -0.94
CA ARG A 15 -26.41 -3.60 -0.67
C ARG A 15 -25.46 -3.20 0.46
N GLN A 16 -25.31 -4.06 1.47
CA GLN A 16 -24.44 -3.80 2.62
C GLN A 16 -22.97 -4.13 2.35
N THR A 17 -22.69 -4.94 1.33
CA THR A 17 -21.35 -5.47 1.02
C THR A 17 -20.89 -5.07 -0.39
N LEU A 18 -21.21 -5.87 -1.40
CA LEU A 18 -20.71 -5.77 -2.78
C LEU A 18 -21.16 -4.50 -3.51
N LEU A 19 -22.39 -4.04 -3.26
CA LEU A 19 -22.98 -2.86 -3.90
C LEU A 19 -22.77 -1.60 -3.07
N ARG A 20 -22.00 -1.67 -1.98
CA ARG A 20 -21.65 -0.48 -1.20
C ARG A 20 -20.71 0.39 -2.02
N ARG A 21 -21.27 1.45 -2.60
CA ARG A 21 -20.49 2.54 -3.20
C ARG A 21 -20.02 3.45 -2.08
N ALA A 22 -18.86 3.13 -1.51
CA ALA A 22 -18.16 4.05 -0.64
C ALA A 22 -17.84 5.33 -1.43
N PRO A 23 -18.13 6.52 -0.90
CA PRO A 23 -17.62 7.76 -1.48
C PRO A 23 -16.11 7.68 -1.69
N VAL A 24 -15.61 8.30 -2.76
CA VAL A 24 -14.15 8.39 -2.97
C VAL A 24 -13.54 9.06 -1.75
N GLY A 25 -12.63 8.35 -1.06
CA GLY A 25 -11.99 8.80 0.17
C GLY A 25 -12.58 8.25 1.48
N ASP A 26 -13.70 7.53 1.44
CA ASP A 26 -14.21 6.79 2.62
C ASP A 26 -13.42 5.49 2.79
N VAL A 27 -12.37 5.53 3.61
CA VAL A 27 -11.49 4.40 3.91
C VAL A 27 -11.80 3.86 5.30
N SER A 28 -12.38 2.66 5.37
CA SER A 28 -12.54 1.96 6.65
C SER A 28 -11.21 1.32 7.07
N ILE A 29 -10.74 1.66 8.28
CA ILE A 29 -9.52 1.06 8.83
C ILE A 29 -9.75 -0.44 9.06
N THR A 30 -8.96 -1.27 8.40
CA THR A 30 -8.94 -2.71 8.63
C THR A 30 -8.10 -3.04 9.88
N PRO A 31 -8.33 -4.20 10.53
CA PRO A 31 -7.51 -4.61 11.67
C PRO A 31 -6.01 -4.73 11.34
N SER A 32 -5.68 -5.14 10.12
CA SER A 32 -4.29 -5.21 9.65
C SER A 32 -3.67 -3.83 9.51
N LEU A 33 -4.41 -2.85 8.98
CA LEU A 33 -3.94 -1.46 8.89
C LEU A 33 -3.74 -0.85 10.27
N ALA A 34 -4.67 -1.05 11.21
CA ALA A 34 -4.53 -0.56 12.59
C ALA A 34 -3.25 -1.08 13.26
N LYS A 35 -2.98 -2.39 13.14
CA LYS A 35 -1.73 -3.00 13.63
C LYS A 35 -0.49 -2.46 12.93
N GLY A 36 -0.58 -2.20 11.63
CA GLY A 36 0.50 -1.59 10.84
C GLY A 36 0.83 -0.18 11.34
N LEU A 37 -0.19 0.65 11.57
CA LEU A 37 -0.03 2.00 12.12
C LEU A 37 0.61 1.95 13.50
N GLU A 38 0.12 1.09 14.40
CA GLU A 38 0.69 0.95 15.74
C GLU A 38 2.15 0.48 15.69
N ARG A 39 2.49 -0.47 14.82
CA ARG A 39 3.87 -0.91 14.61
C ARG A 39 4.79 0.21 14.12
N VAL A 40 4.34 1.02 13.17
CA VAL A 40 5.16 2.07 12.54
C VAL A 40 5.34 3.28 13.45
N PHE A 41 4.27 3.67 14.18
CA PHE A 41 4.26 4.87 15.00
C PHE A 41 4.55 4.60 16.48
N GLY A 42 4.47 3.34 16.94
CA GLY A 42 4.66 2.95 18.34
C GLY A 42 3.48 3.29 19.25
N GLU A 43 2.39 3.81 18.69
CA GLU A 43 1.18 4.20 19.40
C GLU A 43 -0.04 4.07 18.48
N VAL A 44 -1.24 4.05 19.05
CA VAL A 44 -2.49 4.07 18.26
C VAL A 44 -2.70 5.47 17.70
N VAL A 45 -2.55 5.61 16.39
CA VAL A 45 -2.73 6.88 15.65
C VAL A 45 -3.89 6.77 14.68
N ALA A 46 -4.70 7.84 14.58
CA ALA A 46 -5.69 7.97 13.51
C ALA A 46 -5.01 8.05 12.14
N LEU A 47 -5.65 7.52 11.09
CA LEU A 47 -5.04 7.44 9.75
C LEU A 47 -4.67 8.82 9.21
N GLU A 48 -5.55 9.80 9.37
CA GLU A 48 -5.35 11.17 8.92
C GLU A 48 -4.17 11.83 9.64
N GLU A 49 -4.01 11.54 10.93
CA GLU A 49 -2.91 12.06 11.74
C GLU A 49 -1.58 11.41 11.33
N ALA A 50 -1.56 10.11 11.05
CA ALA A 50 -0.39 9.42 10.52
C ALA A 50 0.08 10.05 9.19
N VAL A 51 -0.85 10.29 8.26
CA VAL A 51 -0.56 10.99 6.99
C VAL A 51 -0.04 12.40 7.24
N ARG A 52 -0.69 13.17 8.13
CA ARG A 52 -0.29 14.54 8.46
C ARG A 52 1.15 14.59 8.99
N ARG A 53 1.53 13.65 9.87
CA ARG A 53 2.89 13.56 10.43
C ARG A 53 3.92 13.28 9.33
N ILE A 54 3.68 12.29 8.48
CA ILE A 54 4.58 11.97 7.36
C ILE A 54 4.75 13.18 6.44
N LEU A 55 3.65 13.84 6.03
CA LEU A 55 3.71 15.02 5.17
C LEU A 55 4.46 16.19 5.83
N THR A 56 4.27 16.40 7.14
CA THR A 56 4.96 17.45 7.89
C THR A 56 6.47 17.17 7.93
N ASP A 57 6.85 15.92 8.20
CA ASP A 57 8.25 15.48 8.23
C ASP A 57 8.94 15.64 6.88
N VAL A 58 8.29 15.18 5.80
CA VAL A 58 8.84 15.27 4.44
C VAL A 58 8.98 16.73 4.01
N ARG A 59 8.01 17.59 4.33
CA ARG A 59 8.14 19.04 4.06
C ARG A 59 9.28 19.70 4.84
N GLY A 60 9.54 19.24 6.06
CA GLY A 60 10.57 19.82 6.93
C GLY A 60 11.99 19.31 6.66
N ARG A 61 12.13 18.01 6.37
CA ARG A 61 13.44 17.32 6.27
C ARG A 61 13.76 16.74 4.89
N GLY A 62 12.81 16.79 3.95
CA GLY A 62 13.00 16.28 2.58
C GLY A 62 13.36 14.79 2.54
N ASP A 63 14.34 14.45 1.73
CA ASP A 63 14.79 13.08 1.46
C ASP A 63 15.19 12.31 2.72
N ALA A 64 15.73 12.98 3.74
CA ALA A 64 16.04 12.33 5.01
C ALA A 64 14.79 11.75 5.68
N ALA A 65 13.65 12.45 5.61
CA ALA A 65 12.39 11.90 6.11
C ALA A 65 11.93 10.72 5.27
N VAL A 66 12.08 10.79 3.95
CA VAL A 66 11.69 9.70 3.05
C VAL A 66 12.45 8.43 3.41
N LEU A 67 13.78 8.51 3.53
CA LEU A 67 14.63 7.37 3.91
C LEU A 67 14.24 6.78 5.28
N ASP A 68 13.98 7.63 6.28
CA ASP A 68 13.58 7.19 7.61
C ASP A 68 12.19 6.53 7.62
N TRP A 69 11.24 7.05 6.84
CA TRP A 69 9.90 6.45 6.74
C TRP A 69 9.92 5.15 5.95
N THR A 70 10.73 5.03 4.89
CA THR A 70 10.97 3.77 4.18
C THR A 70 11.49 2.70 5.14
N GLU A 71 12.47 3.02 5.98
CA GLU A 71 12.99 2.06 6.96
C GLU A 71 11.92 1.61 7.97
N LYS A 72 11.09 2.54 8.47
CA LYS A 72 10.03 2.21 9.44
C LYS A 72 8.87 1.40 8.84
N ILE A 73 8.45 1.77 7.63
CA ILE A 73 7.26 1.19 6.99
C ILE A 73 7.62 -0.13 6.31
N ASP A 74 8.67 -0.11 5.47
CA ASP A 74 9.09 -1.20 4.60
C ASP A 74 10.18 -2.08 5.23
N GLY A 75 10.84 -1.60 6.30
CA GLY A 75 11.86 -2.38 7.01
C GLY A 75 13.23 -2.40 6.33
N VAL A 76 13.45 -1.56 5.30
CA VAL A 76 14.70 -1.50 4.53
C VAL A 76 15.34 -0.12 4.61
N ARG A 77 16.65 -0.08 4.90
CA ARG A 77 17.45 1.15 4.83
C ARG A 77 18.01 1.30 3.41
N LEU A 78 17.48 2.26 2.66
CA LEU A 78 18.00 2.58 1.33
C LEU A 78 19.28 3.42 1.43
N GLN A 79 20.19 3.19 0.47
CA GLN A 79 21.41 3.99 0.31
C GLN A 79 21.22 5.15 -0.68
N ALA A 80 20.28 4.99 -1.62
CA ALA A 80 19.91 6.00 -2.61
C ALA A 80 18.38 5.91 -2.86
N LEU A 81 17.77 7.06 -3.16
CA LEU A 81 16.36 7.12 -3.53
C LEU A 81 16.12 6.80 -5.00
N ALA A 82 17.04 7.20 -5.87
CA ALA A 82 17.00 6.88 -7.28
C ALA A 82 17.57 5.49 -7.54
N VAL A 83 16.88 4.70 -8.35
CA VAL A 83 17.40 3.44 -8.89
C VAL A 83 18.46 3.75 -9.94
N ASP A 84 19.59 3.04 -9.91
CA ASP A 84 20.62 3.20 -10.92
C ASP A 84 20.09 2.77 -12.31
N PRO A 85 20.27 3.58 -13.37
CA PRO A 85 19.88 3.18 -14.72
C PRO A 85 20.40 1.81 -15.15
N ALA A 86 21.60 1.40 -14.71
CA ALA A 86 22.16 0.09 -15.00
C ALA A 86 21.37 -1.05 -14.35
N ASP A 87 20.83 -0.84 -13.14
CA ASP A 87 19.97 -1.81 -12.46
C ASP A 87 18.64 -1.96 -13.20
N ILE A 88 18.11 -0.88 -13.77
CA ILE A 88 16.89 -0.91 -14.59
C ILE A 88 17.11 -1.74 -15.85
N GLU A 89 18.20 -1.51 -16.59
CA GLU A 89 18.55 -2.30 -17.78
C GLU A 89 18.77 -3.78 -17.44
N THR A 90 19.44 -4.04 -16.33
CA THR A 90 19.64 -5.41 -15.84
C THR A 90 18.31 -6.08 -15.53
N ALA A 91 17.41 -5.40 -14.81
CA ALA A 91 16.08 -5.92 -14.52
C ALA A 91 15.28 -6.21 -15.80
N TYR A 92 15.32 -5.30 -16.78
CA TYR A 92 14.67 -5.49 -18.08
C TYR A 92 15.19 -6.74 -18.79
N THR A 93 16.52 -6.91 -18.89
CA THR A 93 17.15 -8.04 -19.60
C THR A 93 16.84 -9.40 -18.96
N GLN A 94 16.56 -9.44 -17.65
CA GLN A 94 16.20 -10.65 -16.90
C GLN A 94 14.74 -11.10 -17.10
N ILE A 95 13.87 -10.25 -17.65
CA ILE A 95 12.47 -10.63 -17.95
C ILE A 95 12.47 -11.67 -19.09
N PRO A 96 11.77 -12.81 -18.93
CA PRO A 96 11.57 -13.78 -20.01
C PRO A 96 11.02 -13.14 -21.29
N GLY A 97 11.48 -13.59 -22.45
CA GLY A 97 11.16 -12.95 -23.74
C GLY A 97 9.67 -12.88 -24.04
N ASP A 98 8.94 -13.96 -23.76
CA ASP A 98 7.48 -14.04 -23.93
C ASP A 98 6.73 -13.05 -23.03
N LEU A 99 7.16 -12.88 -21.78
CA LEU A 99 6.59 -11.89 -20.87
C LEU A 99 6.93 -10.46 -21.29
N ARG A 100 8.15 -10.22 -21.79
CA ARG A 100 8.56 -8.92 -22.29
C ARG A 100 7.76 -8.51 -23.53
N ASP A 101 7.49 -9.45 -24.43
CA ASP A 101 6.70 -9.21 -25.63
C ASP A 101 5.21 -8.91 -25.32
N ALA A 102 4.73 -9.26 -24.11
CA ALA A 102 3.34 -9.12 -23.70
C ALA A 102 3.00 -7.84 -22.90
N LEU A 103 4.00 -7.13 -22.37
CA LEU A 103 3.84 -5.90 -21.57
C LEU A 103 3.88 -4.63 -22.43
#